data_AF-U4QMX8-F1
#
_entry.id   AF-U4QMX8-F1
#
_cell.length_a   1.000
_cell.length_b   1.000
_cell.length_c   1.000
_cell.angle_alpha   90.00
_cell.angle_beta   90.00
_cell.angle_gamma   90.00
#
_symmetry.space_group_name_H-M   'P 1'
#
loop_
_entity.id
_entity.type
_entity.pdbx_description
1 polymer ?
#
loop_
_entity_poly.entity_id
_entity_poly.type
_entity_poly.pdbx_seq_one_letter_code
_entity_poly.pdbx_strand_id
1 'polypeptide(L)'
;MKLIKHAPDSEQAAYESTSENEVYVVPAFTGLGAPYWDAEARGSIFGVTRGTTDKDIIKATLQSLAYQTRDVVDTMQKDSGIKIQELRVDGGASNNNYLMQF
;
A
#
# COMPACT_ATOMS: atom_id res chain seq x y z
N MET A 1 3.19 4.80 18.50
CA MET A 1 4.05 4.02 17.58
C MET A 1 4.95 4.99 16.82
N LYS A 2 6.26 4.79 16.80
CA LYS A 2 7.18 5.51 15.90
C LYS A 2 7.88 4.47 15.04
N LEU A 3 7.32 4.18 13.87
CA LEU A 3 7.85 3.15 12.95
C LEU A 3 9.00 3.68 12.08
N ILE A 4 8.90 4.94 11.65
CA ILE A 4 9.93 5.64 10.85
C ILE A 4 10.13 7.06 11.41
N LYS A 5 11.30 7.66 11.15
CA LYS A 5 11.56 9.07 11.51
C LYS A 5 11.32 10.00 10.34
N HIS A 6 11.73 9.59 9.15
CA HIS A 6 11.58 10.32 7.89
C HIS A 6 10.97 9.42 6.82
N ALA A 7 10.33 10.03 5.82
CA ALA A 7 9.70 9.28 4.73
C ALA A 7 10.66 8.33 3.98
N PRO A 8 11.93 8.71 3.68
CA PRO A 8 12.88 7.81 3.02
C PRO A 8 13.21 6.54 3.81
N ASP A 9 13.10 6.57 5.14
CA ASP A 9 13.34 5.39 5.99
C ASP A 9 12.39 4.24 5.64
N SER A 10 11.21 4.54 5.07
CA SER A 10 10.25 3.52 4.65
C SER A 10 10.74 2.65 3.50
N GLU A 11 11.49 3.22 2.55
CA GLU A 11 12.06 2.48 1.43
C GLU A 11 13.11 1.49 1.92
N GLN A 12 14.04 1.95 2.75
CA GLN A 12 15.07 1.09 3.33
C GLN A 12 14.45 -0.03 4.17
N ALA A 13 13.47 0.27 5.02
CA ALA A 13 12.79 -0.74 5.82
C ALA A 13 12.07 -1.79 4.95
N ALA A 14 11.49 -1.40 3.81
CA ALA A 14 10.84 -2.32 2.90
C ALA A 14 11.82 -3.30 2.25
N TYR A 15 13.02 -2.84 1.88
CA TYR A 15 14.09 -3.71 1.37
C TYR A 15 14.70 -4.63 2.45
N GLU A 16 14.73 -4.18 3.70
CA GLU A 16 15.25 -4.97 4.83
C GLU A 16 14.22 -5.97 5.41
N SER A 17 12.96 -5.89 5.01
CA SER A 17 11.91 -6.82 5.44
C SER A 17 12.17 -8.23 4.92
N THR A 18 12.02 -9.22 5.81
CA THR A 18 12.16 -10.64 5.47
C THR A 18 10.83 -11.32 5.16
N SER A 19 9.71 -10.59 5.25
CA SER A 19 8.38 -11.10 4.89
C SER A 19 8.26 -11.38 3.40
N GLU A 20 7.71 -12.55 3.07
CA GLU A 20 7.33 -12.96 1.71
C GLU A 20 5.96 -12.39 1.30
N ASN A 21 5.66 -11.15 1.71
CA ASN A 21 4.40 -10.44 1.45
C ASN A 21 3.17 -11.08 2.12
N GLU A 22 3.36 -11.69 3.29
CA GLU A 22 2.30 -12.37 4.04
C GLU A 22 1.50 -11.42 4.95
N VAL A 23 2.04 -10.23 5.22
CA VAL A 23 1.42 -9.20 6.05
C VAL A 23 0.69 -8.21 5.16
N TYR A 24 -0.57 -7.92 5.49
CA TYR A 24 -1.40 -6.98 4.74
C TYR A 24 -1.86 -5.84 5.64
N VAL A 25 -1.80 -4.62 5.12
CA VAL A 25 -2.37 -3.43 5.75
C VAL A 25 -3.55 -2.96 4.91
N VAL A 26 -4.70 -2.78 5.54
CA VAL A 26 -5.86 -2.09 4.96
C VAL A 26 -5.91 -0.71 5.62
N PRO A 27 -5.48 0.39 4.96
CA PRO A 27 -5.30 1.69 5.60
C PRO A 27 -6.60 2.52 5.64
N ALA A 28 -7.71 1.90 6.02
CA ALA A 28 -9.04 2.51 6.09
C ALA A 28 -9.21 3.40 7.34
N PHE A 29 -8.32 4.36 7.58
CA PHE A 29 -8.34 5.20 8.79
C PHE A 29 -9.58 6.09 8.88
N THR A 30 -10.20 6.40 7.74
CA THR A 30 -11.42 7.20 7.61
C THR A 30 -12.45 6.50 6.73
N GLY A 31 -12.46 5.16 6.73
CA GLY A 31 -13.22 4.35 5.77
C GLY A 31 -12.46 4.07 4.47
N LEU A 32 -13.09 3.32 3.57
CA LEU A 32 -12.60 3.02 2.23
C LEU A 32 -13.40 3.81 1.19
N GLY A 33 -12.68 4.49 0.30
CA GLY A 33 -13.27 5.17 -0.86
C GLY A 33 -13.56 4.20 -2.00
N ALA A 34 -13.49 4.70 -3.24
CA ALA A 34 -13.63 3.87 -4.43
C ALA A 34 -12.59 2.72 -4.44
N PRO A 35 -12.95 1.52 -4.95
CA PRO A 35 -14.28 1.12 -5.42
C PRO A 35 -15.23 0.63 -4.31
N TYR A 36 -14.78 0.57 -3.06
CA TYR A 36 -15.47 -0.12 -1.97
C TYR A 36 -16.61 0.68 -1.32
N TRP A 37 -16.47 1.99 -1.20
CA TRP A 37 -17.47 2.90 -0.62
C TRP A 37 -17.98 2.49 0.77
N ASP A 38 -17.08 2.02 1.62
CA ASP A 38 -17.39 1.59 2.99
C ASP A 38 -16.86 2.61 4.01
N ALA A 39 -17.74 3.49 4.48
CA ALA A 39 -17.42 4.49 5.50
C ALA A 39 -17.19 3.88 6.90
N GLU A 40 -17.67 2.67 7.15
CA GLU A 40 -17.55 1.98 8.43
C GLU A 40 -16.29 1.11 8.51
N ALA A 41 -15.62 0.86 7.38
CA ALA A 41 -14.31 0.22 7.35
C ALA A 41 -13.30 0.93 8.26
N ARG A 42 -12.44 0.16 8.92
CA ARG A 42 -11.39 0.65 9.80
C ARG A 42 -10.04 0.07 9.44
N GLY A 43 -9.01 0.85 9.74
CA GLY A 43 -7.61 0.44 9.57
C GLY A 43 -7.35 -0.92 10.22
N SER A 44 -6.82 -1.87 9.45
CA SER A 44 -6.59 -3.24 9.93
C SER A 44 -5.29 -3.82 9.36
N ILE A 45 -4.72 -4.76 10.10
CA ILE A 45 -3.49 -5.48 9.72
C ILE A 45 -3.79 -6.98 9.82
N PHE A 46 -3.49 -7.72 8.74
CA PHE A 46 -3.68 -9.17 8.64
C PHE A 46 -2.34 -9.87 8.39
N GLY A 47 -2.29 -11.18 8.67
CA GLY A 47 -1.11 -12.00 8.43
C GLY A 47 0.01 -11.84 9.47
N VAL A 48 -0.28 -11.22 10.61
CA VAL A 48 0.69 -11.07 11.70
C VAL A 48 0.97 -12.43 12.35
N THR A 49 2.24 -12.79 12.42
CA THR A 49 2.74 -13.97 13.14
C THR A 49 3.71 -13.54 14.24
N ARG A 50 4.21 -14.51 15.03
CA ARG A 50 5.25 -14.23 16.04
C ARG A 50 6.54 -13.65 15.41
N GLY A 51 6.80 -13.92 14.13
CA GLY A 51 7.99 -13.46 13.42
C GLY A 51 7.85 -12.07 12.78
N THR A 52 6.64 -11.50 12.76
CA THR A 52 6.40 -10.21 12.10
C THR A 52 7.18 -9.09 12.77
N THR A 53 7.92 -8.33 11.96
CA THR A 53 8.73 -7.19 12.37
C THR A 53 8.07 -5.86 12.02
N ASP A 54 8.62 -4.77 12.54
CA ASP A 54 8.24 -3.41 12.15
C ASP A 54 8.46 -3.15 10.66
N LYS A 55 9.55 -3.67 10.09
CA LYS A 55 9.87 -3.59 8.67
C LYS A 55 8.81 -4.24 7.79
N ASP A 56 8.28 -5.40 8.21
CA ASP A 56 7.22 -6.09 7.46
C ASP A 56 5.94 -5.27 7.43
N ILE A 57 5.59 -4.61 8.54
CA ILE A 57 4.43 -3.70 8.61
C ILE A 57 4.65 -2.46 7.74
N ILE A 58 5.87 -1.89 7.74
CA ILE A 58 6.22 -0.75 6.88
C ILE A 58 6.11 -1.14 5.40
N LYS A 59 6.69 -2.28 5.01
CA LYS A 59 6.58 -2.85 3.67
C LYS A 59 5.11 -3.04 3.26
N ALA A 60 4.32 -3.71 4.10
CA ALA A 60 2.90 -3.95 3.86
C ALA A 60 2.10 -2.64 3.74
N THR A 61 2.49 -1.59 4.48
CA THR A 61 1.89 -0.26 4.37
C THR A 61 2.16 0.36 3.00
N LEU A 62 3.39 0.28 2.48
CA LEU A 62 3.69 0.73 1.11
C LEU A 62 2.87 -0.07 0.08
N GLN A 63 2.86 -1.40 0.20
CA GLN A 63 2.09 -2.28 -0.70
C GLN A 63 0.59 -1.93 -0.70
N SER A 64 0.03 -1.53 0.44
CA SER A 64 -1.39 -1.12 0.53
C SER A 64 -1.74 0.11 -0.32
N LEU A 65 -0.76 0.99 -0.59
CA LEU A 65 -0.95 2.13 -1.49
C LEU A 65 -1.04 1.66 -2.94
N ALA A 66 -0.17 0.73 -3.34
CA ALA A 66 -0.18 0.12 -4.67
C ALA A 66 -1.47 -0.66 -4.91
N TYR A 67 -1.94 -1.46 -3.92
CA TYR A 67 -3.19 -2.20 -4.02
C TYR A 67 -4.41 -1.28 -4.19
N GLN A 68 -4.55 -0.23 -3.38
CA GLN A 68 -5.65 0.72 -3.56
C GLN A 68 -5.60 1.43 -4.91
N THR A 69 -4.41 1.78 -5.39
CA THR A 69 -4.24 2.39 -6.72
C THR A 69 -4.68 1.43 -7.80
N ARG A 70 -4.26 0.16 -7.71
CA ARG A 70 -4.67 -0.90 -8.63
C ARG A 70 -6.18 -1.11 -8.63
N ASP A 71 -6.83 -1.16 -7.47
CA ASP A 71 -8.28 -1.37 -7.39
C ASP A 71 -9.05 -0.27 -8.12
N VAL A 72 -8.60 0.98 -8.02
CA VAL A 72 -9.17 2.10 -8.77
C VAL A 72 -8.89 1.98 -10.26
N VAL A 73 -7.65 1.68 -10.65
CA VAL A 73 -7.25 1.49 -12.06
C VAL A 73 -8.04 0.35 -12.71
N ASP A 74 -8.14 -0.80 -12.05
CA ASP A 74 -8.89 -1.97 -12.54
C ASP A 74 -10.38 -1.63 -12.69
N THR A 75 -10.95 -0.86 -11.77
CA THR A 75 -12.32 -0.34 -11.86
C THR A 75 -12.48 0.60 -13.06
N MET A 76 -11.56 1.56 -13.25
CA MET A 76 -11.59 2.47 -14.40
C MET A 76 -11.51 1.74 -15.73
N GLN A 77 -10.63 0.75 -15.87
CA GLN A 77 -10.52 -0.05 -17.09
C GLN A 77 -11.79 -0.86 -17.36
N LYS A 78 -12.37 -1.45 -16.31
CA LYS A 78 -13.60 -2.24 -16.41
C LYS A 78 -14.80 -1.38 -16.84
N ASP A 79 -14.95 -0.20 -16.27
CA ASP A 79 -16.09 0.68 -16.53
C ASP A 79 -15.96 1.39 -17.89
N SER A 80 -14.75 1.77 -18.28
CA SER A 80 -14.50 2.46 -19.56
C SER A 80 -14.31 1.51 -20.75
N GLY A 81 -13.92 0.26 -20.50
CA GLY A 81 -13.47 -0.68 -21.54
C GLY A 81 -12.12 -0.31 -22.18
N ILE A 82 -11.42 0.72 -21.66
CA ILE A 82 -10.15 1.21 -22.19
C ILE A 82 -9.01 0.62 -21.37
N LYS A 83 -8.01 0.04 -22.04
CA LYS A 83 -6.79 -0.43 -21.41
C LYS A 83 -5.85 0.74 -21.11
N ILE A 84 -5.46 0.90 -19.85
CA ILE A 84 -4.45 1.86 -19.40
C ILE A 84 -3.07 1.25 -19.70
N GLN A 85 -2.23 1.99 -20.42
CA GLN A 85 -0.90 1.53 -20.86
C GLN A 85 0.24 2.09 -20.00
N GLU A 86 0.02 3.25 -19.38
CA GLU A 86 1.02 3.96 -18.60
C GLU A 86 0.32 4.61 -17.41
N LEU A 87 0.93 4.51 -16.23
CA LEU A 87 0.53 5.23 -15.03
C LEU A 87 1.59 6.30 -14.74
N ARG A 88 1.20 7.57 -14.81
CA ARG A 88 2.06 8.69 -14.42
C ARG A 88 1.82 9.02 -12.96
N VAL A 89 2.90 9.26 -12.23
CA VAL A 89 2.91 9.44 -10.77
C VAL A 89 3.62 10.73 -10.40
N ASP A 90 3.15 11.37 -9.34
CA ASP A 90 3.77 12.55 -8.76
C ASP A 90 3.51 12.61 -7.23
N GLY A 91 4.04 13.63 -6.56
CA GLY A 91 3.90 13.81 -5.11
C GLY A 91 4.91 13.01 -4.28
N GLY A 92 4.85 13.18 -2.96
CA GLY A 92 5.90 12.69 -2.05
C GLY A 92 6.11 11.17 -2.06
N ALA A 93 5.04 10.39 -2.22
CA ALA A 93 5.10 8.93 -2.26
C ALA A 93 5.81 8.40 -3.52
N SER A 94 5.76 9.15 -4.63
CA SER A 94 6.43 8.77 -5.88
C SER A 94 7.96 8.75 -5.79
N ASN A 95 8.53 9.35 -4.74
CA ASN A 95 9.97 9.31 -4.47
C ASN A 95 10.45 7.98 -3.83
N ASN A 96 9.55 7.00 -3.61
CA ASN A 96 9.88 5.70 -3.04
C ASN A 96 9.97 4.64 -4.17
N ASN A 97 11.19 4.25 -4.55
CA ASN A 97 11.49 3.31 -5.62
C ASN A 97 10.92 1.92 -5.37
N TYR A 98 10.89 1.47 -4.11
CA TYR A 98 10.26 0.19 -3.77
C TYR A 98 8.77 0.22 -4.12
N LEU A 99 8.06 1.29 -3.71
CA LEU A 99 6.65 1.47 -4.02
C LEU A 99 6.40 1.62 -5.53
N MET A 100 7.26 2.32 -6.26
CA MET A 100 7.10 2.50 -7.71
C MET A 100 7.30 1.19 -8.50
N GLN A 101 8.12 0.28 -7.97
CA GLN A 101 8.41 -1.00 -8.62
C GLN A 101 7.41 -2.11 -8.27
N PHE A 102 6.79 -2.04 -7.08
CA PHE A 102 5.86 -3.05 -6.58
C PHE A 102 4.48 -2.96 -7.24
#